data_AF-A0A9W7DIH3-F1
#
_entry.id   AF-A0A9W7DIH3-F1
#
_cell.length_a   1.000
_cell.length_b   1.000
_cell.length_c   1.000
_cell.angle_alpha   90.00
_cell.angle_beta   90.00
_cell.angle_gamma   90.00
#
_symmetry.space_group_name_H-M   'P 1'
#
loop_
_entity.id
_entity.type
_entity.pdbx_description
1 polymer ?
#
loop_
_entity_poly.entity_id
_entity_poly.type
_entity_poly.pdbx_seq_one_letter_code
_entity_poly.pdbx_strand_id
1 'polypeptide(L)'
;MARPDIPIPETPQPPYPLLFANTTVIPGFGRGSSEIGIPTANVPITSFSQLDDIPETGVYFGYVKIHKSKNYANGNVDVKADDDKTNVDCVEGKDKDKGEGGKQDKKQERKLVDRIDGKSQVELTYSGLLSSSNGDFDVLPMVLSIGWNPFFKNKQKACELHVMHKFEGPFYGADLSFIVLGYIRPELDYVSLELLIQDINLDIEIALKYLSTEEYGKFKSLLDDLEKTESS
;
A
#
# COMPACT_ATOMS: atom_id res chain seq x y z
N MET A 1 -22.35 15.31 -2.41
CA MET A 1 -22.56 16.19 -1.21
C MET A 1 -21.48 17.27 -1.22
N ALA A 2 -21.67 18.41 -0.55
CA ALA A 2 -20.58 19.39 -0.42
C ALA A 2 -19.51 18.86 0.54
N ARG A 3 -18.23 19.14 0.24
CA ARG A 3 -17.11 18.82 1.12
C ARG A 3 -17.26 19.56 2.46
N PRO A 4 -17.26 18.87 3.61
CA PRO A 4 -17.26 19.52 4.89
C PRO A 4 -15.88 20.14 5.18
N ASP A 5 -15.87 21.27 5.88
CA ASP A 5 -14.67 21.86 6.45
C ASP A 5 -14.51 21.33 7.88
N ILE A 6 -13.68 20.31 8.05
CA ILE A 6 -13.40 19.68 9.35
C ILE A 6 -12.09 20.28 9.88
N PRO A 7 -12.11 20.99 11.03
CA PRO A 7 -10.90 21.50 11.64
C PRO A 7 -9.96 20.36 12.06
N ILE A 8 -8.73 20.39 11.57
CA ILE A 8 -7.67 19.50 12.04
C ILE A 8 -6.99 20.17 13.25
N PRO A 9 -6.87 19.47 14.39
CA PRO A 9 -6.20 20.00 15.58
C PRO A 9 -4.74 20.41 15.34
N GLU A 10 -4.17 21.24 16.22
CA GLU A 10 -2.75 21.63 16.14
C GLU A 10 -1.78 20.48 16.44
N THR A 11 -2.25 19.45 17.15
CA THR A 11 -1.50 18.24 17.49
C THR A 11 -2.38 17.00 17.30
N PRO A 12 -1.85 15.82 16.91
CA PRO A 12 -2.63 14.60 16.83
C PRO A 12 -3.40 14.32 18.12
N GLN A 13 -4.71 14.05 17.99
CA GLN A 13 -5.60 13.72 19.10
C GLN A 13 -5.97 12.24 19.06
N PRO A 14 -6.29 11.60 20.21
CA PRO A 14 -6.80 10.23 20.21
C PRO A 14 -7.95 10.04 19.19
N PRO A 15 -7.93 8.95 18.39
CA PRO A 15 -7.10 7.75 18.56
C PRO A 15 -5.70 7.84 17.92
N TYR A 16 -5.31 8.96 17.32
CA TYR A 16 -4.01 9.11 16.69
C TYR A 16 -2.88 9.35 17.71
N PRO A 17 -1.65 8.92 17.40
CA PRO A 17 -1.21 8.23 16.18
C PRO A 17 -1.65 6.75 16.10
N LEU A 18 -1.99 6.28 14.90
CA LEU A 18 -2.22 4.85 14.64
C LEU A 18 -1.12 4.30 13.74
N LEU A 19 -0.28 3.41 14.29
CA LEU A 19 0.85 2.81 13.58
C LEU A 19 0.50 1.43 13.02
N PHE A 20 0.71 1.23 11.73
CA PHE A 20 0.54 -0.01 11.01
C PHE A 20 1.90 -0.50 10.51
N ALA A 21 2.40 -1.59 11.10
CA ALA A 21 3.71 -2.14 10.78
C ALA A 21 3.61 -3.33 9.80
N ASN A 22 4.61 -3.44 8.92
CA ASN A 22 4.86 -4.60 8.06
C ASN A 22 3.65 -5.08 7.25
N THR A 23 2.96 -4.15 6.58
CA THR A 23 1.85 -4.48 5.67
C THR A 23 2.35 -4.59 4.24
N THR A 24 1.81 -5.55 3.47
CA THR A 24 2.22 -5.78 2.09
C THR A 24 1.26 -5.10 1.10
N VAL A 25 1.80 -4.43 0.09
CA VAL A 25 1.02 -3.83 -1.01
C VAL A 25 0.44 -4.93 -1.90
N ILE A 26 -0.88 -4.92 -2.09
CA ILE A 26 -1.58 -5.88 -2.94
C ILE A 26 -2.07 -5.24 -4.25
N PRO A 27 -2.33 -6.04 -5.30
CA PRO A 27 -2.99 -5.56 -6.50
C PRO A 27 -4.42 -5.09 -6.22
N GLY A 28 -4.73 -3.84 -6.57
CA GLY A 28 -6.10 -3.32 -6.62
C GLY A 28 -6.80 -3.59 -7.97
N PHE A 29 -8.01 -3.04 -8.13
CA PHE A 29 -8.86 -3.24 -9.32
C PHE A 29 -8.34 -2.62 -10.63
N GLY A 30 -7.30 -1.78 -10.57
CA GLY A 30 -6.68 -1.19 -11.76
C GLY A 30 -7.52 -0.15 -12.47
N ARG A 31 -8.46 0.49 -11.77
CA ARG A 31 -9.43 1.44 -12.35
C ARG A 31 -9.10 2.92 -12.11
N GLY A 32 -8.37 3.26 -11.04
CA GLY A 32 -8.21 4.66 -10.60
C GLY A 32 -6.88 5.33 -10.97
N SER A 33 -5.76 4.62 -10.86
CA SER A 33 -4.43 5.25 -10.88
C SER A 33 -3.97 5.74 -12.27
N SER A 34 -4.35 5.02 -13.34
CA SER A 34 -3.90 5.32 -14.71
C SER A 34 -4.72 6.41 -15.41
N GLU A 35 -5.96 6.66 -14.98
CA GLU A 35 -6.86 7.65 -15.61
C GLU A 35 -6.79 9.02 -14.94
N ILE A 36 -6.43 9.06 -13.65
CA ILE A 36 -6.54 10.24 -12.80
C ILE A 36 -5.17 10.83 -12.46
N GLY A 37 -4.09 10.07 -12.64
CA GLY A 37 -2.71 10.51 -12.35
C GLY A 37 -2.36 10.50 -10.85
N ILE A 38 -3.20 9.89 -10.02
CA ILE A 38 -3.03 9.79 -8.56
C ILE A 38 -2.93 8.31 -8.20
N PRO A 39 -1.73 7.72 -8.22
CA PRO A 39 -1.55 6.30 -7.95
C PRO A 39 -1.82 5.95 -6.48
N THR A 40 -2.56 4.87 -6.23
CA THR A 40 -2.83 4.36 -4.88
C THR A 40 -2.25 2.96 -4.68
N ALA A 41 -1.56 2.76 -3.56
CA ALA A 41 -1.14 1.45 -3.07
C ALA A 41 -2.27 0.86 -2.22
N ASN A 42 -2.74 -0.34 -2.59
CA ASN A 42 -3.77 -1.03 -1.82
C ASN A 42 -3.09 -1.84 -0.72
N VAL A 43 -3.53 -1.69 0.53
CA VAL A 43 -3.07 -2.52 1.63
C VAL A 43 -4.27 -3.21 2.27
N PRO A 44 -4.23 -4.56 2.40
CA PRO A 44 -5.28 -5.27 3.07
C PRO A 44 -5.17 -4.95 4.55
N ILE A 45 -6.28 -4.51 5.09
CA ILE A 45 -6.34 -4.24 6.50
C ILE A 45 -6.85 -5.49 7.23
N THR A 46 -5.96 -6.45 7.48
CA THR A 46 -6.33 -7.77 8.02
C THR A 46 -5.91 -7.98 9.48
N SER A 47 -5.06 -7.12 10.05
CA SER A 47 -4.71 -7.20 11.47
C SER A 47 -5.75 -6.45 12.30
N PHE A 48 -6.69 -7.21 12.83
CA PHE A 48 -7.96 -6.77 13.43
C PHE A 48 -7.84 -5.80 14.63
N SER A 49 -6.70 -5.69 15.32
CA SER A 49 -6.66 -4.98 16.62
C SER A 49 -6.58 -3.45 16.57
N GLN A 50 -6.06 -2.85 15.49
CA GLN A 50 -5.82 -1.39 15.43
C GLN A 50 -6.84 -0.61 14.57
N LEU A 51 -7.81 -1.31 13.97
CA LEU A 51 -8.75 -0.72 13.00
C LEU A 51 -10.19 -0.67 13.44
N ASP A 52 -10.52 -1.45 14.47
CA ASP A 52 -11.68 -1.17 15.29
C ASP A 52 -11.54 0.23 15.93
N ASP A 53 -10.31 0.71 16.13
CA ASP A 53 -10.00 2.07 16.61
C ASP A 53 -10.16 3.16 15.54
N ILE A 54 -10.34 2.81 14.25
CA ILE A 54 -10.66 3.80 13.20
C ILE A 54 -12.19 3.89 13.10
N PRO A 55 -12.82 4.91 13.69
CA PRO A 55 -14.27 4.94 13.84
C PRO A 55 -15.00 5.17 12.51
N GLU A 56 -14.38 5.85 11.54
CA GLU A 56 -15.05 6.36 10.35
C GLU A 56 -14.42 5.86 9.04
N THR A 57 -15.22 5.73 7.98
CA THR A 57 -14.68 5.67 6.62
C THR A 57 -14.41 7.07 6.11
N GLY A 58 -13.44 7.22 5.22
CA GLY A 58 -13.08 8.52 4.67
C GLY A 58 -11.59 8.68 4.41
N VAL A 59 -11.16 9.93 4.35
CA VAL A 59 -9.80 10.31 4.00
C VAL A 59 -9.04 10.75 5.24
N TYR A 60 -7.83 10.23 5.37
CA TYR A 60 -6.90 10.47 6.46
C TYR A 60 -5.54 10.88 5.91
N PHE A 61 -4.62 11.29 6.80
CA PHE A 61 -3.25 11.65 6.42
C PHE A 61 -2.22 11.14 7.42
N GLY A 62 -0.97 11.07 6.97
CA GLY A 62 0.13 10.61 7.80
C GLY A 62 1.42 10.38 7.02
N TYR A 63 2.27 9.50 7.53
CA TYR A 63 3.52 9.11 6.87
C TYR A 63 3.56 7.62 6.56
N VAL A 64 4.35 7.27 5.55
CA VAL A 64 4.63 5.90 5.16
C VAL A 64 6.12 5.74 4.89
N LYS A 65 6.62 4.54 5.16
CA LYS A 65 7.96 4.11 4.78
C LYS A 65 7.84 2.77 4.07
N ILE A 66 8.38 2.70 2.86
CA ILE A 66 8.47 1.45 2.11
C ILE A 66 9.76 0.75 2.52
N HIS A 67 9.70 -0.55 2.74
CA HIS A 67 10.84 -1.34 3.19
C HIS A 67 11.60 -1.94 2.02
N LYS A 68 12.92 -2.01 2.14
CA LYS A 68 13.74 -2.78 1.22
C LYS A 68 13.47 -4.25 1.42
N SER A 69 12.99 -4.93 0.38
CA SER A 69 12.88 -6.39 0.43
C SER A 69 14.27 -7.01 0.47
N LYS A 70 14.57 -7.78 1.54
CA LYS A 70 15.83 -8.54 1.68
C LYS A 70 16.01 -9.56 0.53
N ASN A 71 14.92 -9.96 -0.14
CA ASN A 71 14.89 -11.04 -1.12
C ASN A 71 15.14 -10.59 -2.58
N TYR A 72 15.10 -9.28 -2.87
CA TYR A 72 15.35 -8.80 -4.24
C TYR A 72 16.83 -8.57 -4.55
N ALA A 73 17.68 -8.39 -3.52
CA ALA A 73 19.10 -8.15 -3.71
C ALA A 73 19.89 -9.41 -4.11
N ASN A 74 19.38 -10.62 -3.84
CA ASN A 74 20.11 -11.88 -4.03
C ASN A 74 19.36 -12.97 -4.84
N GLY A 75 18.29 -12.64 -5.56
CA GLY A 75 17.68 -13.55 -6.54
C GLY A 75 17.06 -14.86 -5.99
N ASN A 76 16.90 -15.01 -4.68
CA ASN A 76 16.20 -16.12 -4.05
C ASN A 76 14.97 -15.60 -3.30
N VAL A 77 13.79 -15.96 -3.78
CA VAL A 77 12.53 -15.72 -3.07
C VAL A 77 12.28 -16.94 -2.20
N ASP A 78 12.61 -16.85 -0.91
CA ASP A 78 12.07 -17.77 0.09
C ASP A 78 10.61 -17.36 0.34
N VAL A 79 9.70 -18.06 -0.34
CA VAL A 79 8.27 -18.02 -0.01
C VAL A 79 8.17 -18.71 1.35
N LYS A 80 7.99 -17.94 2.44
CA LYS A 80 7.36 -18.51 3.62
C LYS A 80 5.92 -18.82 3.21
N ALA A 81 5.70 -20.07 2.82
CA ALA A 81 4.38 -20.64 2.75
C ALA A 81 3.85 -20.65 4.18
N ASP A 82 2.91 -19.76 4.48
CA ASP A 82 1.96 -20.05 5.53
C ASP A 82 1.09 -21.20 5.00
N ASP A 83 1.37 -22.40 5.51
CA ASP A 83 0.55 -23.58 5.36
C ASP A 83 -0.84 -23.29 5.95
N ASP A 84 -1.76 -22.81 5.12
CA ASP A 84 -3.17 -23.10 5.33
C ASP A 84 -3.77 -23.80 4.11
N LYS A 85 -4.36 -24.95 4.41
CA LYS A 85 -4.68 -26.01 3.46
C LYS A 85 -5.99 -25.73 2.75
N THR A 86 -5.97 -25.72 1.42
CA THR A 86 -7.12 -26.21 0.66
C THR A 86 -6.66 -27.08 -0.51
N ASN A 87 -6.74 -28.38 -0.29
CA ASN A 87 -6.67 -29.43 -1.31
C ASN A 87 -7.66 -29.14 -2.44
N VAL A 88 -7.18 -29.21 -3.67
CA VAL A 88 -7.98 -29.67 -4.80
C VAL A 88 -7.09 -30.48 -5.71
N ASP A 89 -7.22 -31.81 -5.58
CA ASP A 89 -6.70 -32.81 -6.51
C ASP A 89 -7.20 -32.54 -7.94
N CYS A 90 -6.34 -32.77 -8.94
CA CYS A 90 -6.67 -33.64 -10.08
C CYS A 90 -5.50 -33.82 -11.08
N VAL A 91 -4.97 -35.05 -11.08
CA VAL A 91 -4.61 -35.92 -12.24
C VAL A 91 -3.28 -35.69 -13.00
N GLU A 92 -2.34 -36.61 -12.74
CA GLU A 92 -1.19 -37.07 -13.55
C GLU A 92 -1.64 -37.49 -14.98
N GLY A 93 -0.89 -37.43 -16.08
CA GLY A 93 0.53 -37.26 -16.38
C GLY A 93 0.85 -37.98 -17.70
N LYS A 94 2.11 -37.84 -18.14
CA LYS A 94 2.86 -38.48 -19.27
C LYS A 94 3.02 -37.58 -20.50
N ASP A 95 4.21 -37.38 -21.10
CA ASP A 95 5.39 -38.24 -21.22
C ASP A 95 6.72 -37.45 -21.34
N LYS A 96 7.82 -38.21 -21.21
CA LYS A 96 9.25 -37.89 -21.12
C LYS A 96 9.89 -37.34 -22.41
N ASP A 97 10.93 -36.50 -22.29
CA ASP A 97 12.20 -36.74 -22.97
C ASP A 97 13.40 -35.96 -22.36
N LYS A 98 14.60 -36.54 -22.48
CA LYS A 98 15.89 -36.03 -21.98
C LYS A 98 16.58 -35.15 -23.03
N GLY A 99 17.29 -34.09 -22.60
CA GLY A 99 18.19 -33.33 -23.46
C GLY A 99 19.14 -32.44 -22.67
N GLU A 100 20.43 -32.55 -22.98
CA GLU A 100 21.59 -32.02 -22.28
C GLU A 100 21.84 -30.51 -22.49
N GLY A 101 22.48 -29.88 -21.51
CA GLY A 101 23.61 -28.96 -21.74
C GLY A 101 23.33 -27.61 -22.41
N GLY A 102 22.84 -26.64 -21.65
CA GLY A 102 23.01 -25.22 -21.96
C GLY A 102 23.21 -24.42 -20.67
N LYS A 103 24.26 -23.60 -20.59
CA LYS A 103 24.37 -22.54 -19.57
C LYS A 103 23.19 -21.59 -19.81
N GLN A 104 22.10 -21.81 -19.08
CA GLN A 104 20.96 -20.91 -19.05
C GLN A 104 21.31 -19.76 -18.12
N ASP A 105 21.46 -18.57 -18.68
CA ASP A 105 21.21 -17.34 -17.94
C ASP A 105 19.81 -17.51 -17.32
N LYS A 106 19.74 -17.68 -15.99
CA LYS A 106 18.46 -17.84 -15.28
C LYS A 106 17.69 -16.53 -15.40
N LYS A 107 16.88 -16.43 -16.45
CA LYS A 107 15.91 -15.35 -16.64
C LYS A 107 14.90 -15.48 -15.51
N GLN A 108 15.04 -14.60 -14.53
CA GLN A 108 14.20 -14.50 -13.33
C GLN A 108 12.72 -14.57 -13.74
N GLU A 109 12.00 -15.54 -13.20
CA GLU A 109 10.60 -15.77 -13.56
C GLU A 109 9.75 -14.69 -12.90
N ARG A 110 9.19 -13.81 -13.73
CA ARG A 110 8.34 -12.69 -13.27
C ARG A 110 7.10 -13.27 -12.60
N LYS A 111 6.91 -13.04 -11.30
CA LYS A 111 5.74 -13.53 -10.57
C LYS A 111 4.54 -12.65 -10.93
N LEU A 112 3.74 -13.15 -11.87
CA LEU A 112 2.46 -12.57 -12.23
C LEU A 112 1.39 -13.05 -11.24
N VAL A 113 0.56 -12.14 -10.78
CA VAL A 113 -0.62 -12.44 -9.96
C VAL A 113 -1.86 -11.86 -10.62
N ASP A 114 -2.96 -12.59 -10.56
CA ASP A 114 -4.25 -12.09 -11.04
C ASP A 114 -4.71 -10.94 -10.14
N ARG A 115 -5.28 -9.89 -10.74
CA ARG A 115 -6.02 -8.86 -10.01
C ARG A 115 -7.25 -9.48 -9.35
N ILE A 116 -7.76 -8.83 -8.31
CA ILE A 116 -8.95 -9.27 -7.56
C ILE A 116 -10.18 -9.51 -8.46
N ASP A 117 -10.30 -8.81 -9.59
CA ASP A 117 -11.42 -9.00 -10.52
C ASP A 117 -11.26 -10.22 -11.45
N GLY A 118 -10.10 -10.88 -11.45
CA GLY A 118 -9.77 -12.02 -12.32
C GLY A 118 -9.63 -11.65 -13.80
N LYS A 119 -9.61 -10.36 -14.15
CA LYS A 119 -9.63 -9.91 -15.56
C LYS A 119 -8.27 -9.55 -16.13
N SER A 120 -7.27 -9.36 -15.27
CA SER A 120 -5.91 -9.01 -15.69
C SER A 120 -4.88 -9.45 -14.66
N GLN A 121 -3.62 -9.49 -15.07
CA GLN A 121 -2.48 -9.82 -14.20
C GLN A 121 -1.61 -8.60 -13.95
N VAL A 122 -0.96 -8.57 -12.79
CA VAL A 122 0.11 -7.62 -12.49
C VAL A 122 1.37 -8.37 -12.08
N GLU A 123 2.51 -7.77 -12.38
CA GLU A 123 3.81 -8.26 -11.93
C GLU A 123 4.08 -7.78 -10.50
N LEU A 124 4.45 -8.73 -9.63
CA LEU A 124 4.97 -8.39 -8.31
C LEU A 124 6.41 -7.92 -8.44
N THR A 125 6.58 -6.60 -8.36
CA THR A 125 7.87 -5.92 -8.44
C THR A 125 8.54 -5.77 -7.08
N TYR A 126 7.80 -5.97 -5.98
CA TYR A 126 8.24 -5.74 -4.60
C TYR A 126 8.91 -4.35 -4.50
N SER A 127 10.10 -4.27 -3.89
CA SER A 127 10.92 -3.05 -3.89
C SER A 127 11.94 -2.98 -5.04
N GLY A 128 11.83 -3.86 -6.05
CA GLY A 128 12.87 -4.06 -7.08
C GLY A 128 13.00 -2.91 -8.09
N LEU A 129 11.97 -2.07 -8.23
CA LEU A 129 11.98 -0.87 -9.07
C LEU A 129 12.22 0.42 -8.27
N LEU A 130 12.43 0.31 -6.96
CA LEU A 130 12.63 1.44 -6.07
C LEU A 130 14.13 1.72 -5.89
N SER A 131 14.49 2.99 -5.75
CA SER A 131 15.87 3.43 -5.57
C SER A 131 16.08 4.18 -4.26
N SER A 132 17.26 4.05 -3.65
CA SER A 132 17.64 4.95 -2.54
C SER A 132 18.10 6.32 -3.02
N SER A 133 18.50 6.45 -4.29
CA SER A 133 19.06 7.70 -4.82
C SER A 133 18.01 8.77 -5.07
N ASN A 134 16.74 8.40 -5.19
CA ASN A 134 15.61 9.29 -5.40
C ASN A 134 14.70 9.40 -4.17
N GLY A 135 15.08 8.81 -3.03
CA GLY A 135 14.32 8.86 -1.78
C GLY A 135 13.11 7.93 -1.71
N ASP A 136 13.01 6.89 -2.56
CA ASP A 136 11.85 5.97 -2.53
C ASP A 136 11.68 5.23 -1.19
N PHE A 137 12.75 5.15 -0.39
CA PHE A 137 12.78 4.50 0.93
C PHE A 137 12.79 5.49 2.10
N ASP A 138 12.64 6.79 1.84
CA ASP A 138 12.52 7.80 2.88
C ASP A 138 11.16 7.68 3.59
N VAL A 139 11.01 8.39 4.71
CA VAL A 139 9.70 8.58 5.34
C VAL A 139 8.92 9.64 4.53
N LEU A 140 7.94 9.17 3.77
CA LEU A 140 7.19 9.96 2.80
C LEU A 140 5.80 10.34 3.33
N PRO A 141 5.30 11.55 3.02
CA PRO A 141 3.94 11.94 3.36
C PRO A 141 2.92 11.20 2.50
N MET A 142 1.73 10.95 3.06
CA MET A 142 0.65 10.26 2.37
C MET A 142 -0.73 10.79 2.79
N VAL A 143 -1.69 10.64 1.87
CA VAL A 143 -3.12 10.54 2.22
C VAL A 143 -3.57 9.11 2.02
N LEU A 144 -4.57 8.69 2.78
CA LEU A 144 -5.16 7.37 2.63
C LEU A 144 -6.68 7.45 2.66
N SER A 145 -7.31 6.66 1.80
CA SER A 145 -8.75 6.39 1.85
C SER A 145 -8.97 5.09 2.61
N ILE A 146 -9.91 5.09 3.55
CA ILE A 146 -10.39 3.89 4.25
C ILE A 146 -11.88 3.75 3.95
N GLY A 147 -12.24 2.66 3.29
CA GLY A 147 -13.61 2.36 2.90
C GLY A 147 -13.95 0.88 3.07
N TRP A 148 -15.21 0.52 2.86
CA TRP A 148 -15.65 -0.88 2.89
C TRP A 148 -15.36 -1.57 1.56
N ASN A 149 -14.82 -2.79 1.60
CA ASN A 149 -14.55 -3.57 0.41
C ASN A 149 -15.81 -4.36 -0.05
N PRO A 150 -16.41 -4.02 -1.20
CA PRO A 150 -17.63 -4.70 -1.68
C PRO A 150 -17.43 -6.18 -1.99
N PHE A 151 -16.21 -6.59 -2.37
CA PHE A 151 -15.88 -7.97 -2.76
C PHE A 151 -15.91 -8.92 -1.57
N PHE A 152 -15.55 -8.42 -0.38
CA PHE A 152 -15.67 -9.16 0.87
C PHE A 152 -17.02 -8.93 1.56
N LYS A 153 -18.08 -8.63 0.78
CA LYS A 153 -19.43 -8.34 1.29
C LYS A 153 -19.44 -7.21 2.34
N ASN A 154 -18.57 -6.21 2.18
CA ASN A 154 -18.36 -5.14 3.15
C ASN A 154 -18.04 -5.64 4.57
N LYS A 155 -17.37 -6.80 4.69
CA LYS A 155 -16.90 -7.31 5.99
C LYS A 155 -15.47 -6.88 6.32
N GLN A 156 -14.74 -6.36 5.34
CA GLN A 156 -13.36 -5.92 5.49
C GLN A 156 -13.24 -4.50 4.98
N LYS A 157 -12.55 -3.65 5.75
CA LYS A 157 -12.12 -2.34 5.27
C LYS A 157 -10.97 -2.54 4.26
N ALA A 158 -10.98 -1.76 3.20
CA ALA A 158 -9.84 -1.60 2.31
C ALA A 158 -9.17 -0.26 2.61
N CYS A 159 -7.84 -0.22 2.54
CA CYS A 159 -7.07 1.01 2.62
C CYS A 159 -6.30 1.24 1.33
N GLU A 160 -6.42 2.45 0.81
CA GLU A 160 -5.73 2.91 -0.39
C GLU A 160 -4.86 4.11 -0.04
N LEU A 161 -3.54 3.96 -0.13
CA LEU A 161 -2.57 4.99 0.19
C LEU A 161 -2.15 5.70 -1.08
N HIS A 162 -2.30 7.02 -1.14
CA HIS A 162 -1.58 7.85 -2.09
C HIS A 162 -0.35 8.43 -1.42
N VAL A 163 0.82 7.89 -1.78
CA VAL A 163 2.11 8.38 -1.31
C VAL A 163 2.50 9.60 -2.14
N MET A 164 2.79 10.72 -1.49
CA MET A 164 3.10 12.00 -2.14
C MET A 164 4.57 12.03 -2.59
N HIS A 165 4.90 11.10 -3.48
CA HIS A 165 6.23 10.90 -4.04
C HIS A 165 6.11 10.35 -5.45
N LYS A 166 7.03 10.75 -6.34
CA LYS A 166 7.02 10.32 -7.73
C LYS A 166 7.89 9.08 -7.91
N PHE A 167 7.25 7.91 -7.92
CA PHE A 167 7.91 6.65 -8.25
C PHE A 167 8.07 6.47 -9.76
N GLU A 168 9.17 5.82 -10.17
CA GLU A 168 9.43 5.49 -11.58
C GLU A 168 8.68 4.22 -12.03
N GLY A 169 8.22 3.40 -11.09
CA GLY A 169 7.50 2.16 -11.35
C GLY A 169 6.64 1.69 -10.19
N PRO A 170 5.81 0.66 -10.42
CA PRO A 170 5.00 0.05 -9.37
C PRO A 170 5.86 -0.73 -8.38
N PHE A 171 5.33 -0.93 -7.17
CA PHE A 171 5.96 -1.68 -6.09
C PHE A 171 5.00 -2.72 -5.47
N TYR A 172 4.26 -3.44 -6.33
CA TYR A 172 3.32 -4.47 -5.87
C TYR A 172 4.05 -5.59 -5.12
N GLY A 173 3.57 -5.97 -3.93
CA GLY A 173 4.23 -6.92 -3.06
C GLY A 173 5.30 -6.31 -2.15
N ALA A 174 5.60 -5.01 -2.24
CA ALA A 174 6.50 -4.37 -1.29
C ALA A 174 5.88 -4.34 0.10
N ASP A 175 6.70 -4.55 1.11
CA ASP A 175 6.33 -4.32 2.50
C ASP A 175 6.50 -2.85 2.83
N LEU A 176 5.58 -2.30 3.62
CA LEU A 176 5.64 -0.93 4.09
C LEU A 176 5.12 -0.85 5.53
N SER A 177 5.40 0.28 6.17
CA SER A 177 4.79 0.66 7.44
C SER A 177 4.32 2.09 7.36
N PHE A 178 3.20 2.40 8.00
CA PHE A 178 2.61 3.72 7.92
C PHE A 178 1.96 4.12 9.24
N ILE A 179 1.88 5.42 9.47
CA ILE A 179 1.29 6.02 10.64
C ILE A 179 0.20 6.99 10.22
N VAL A 180 -0.99 6.87 10.80
CA VAL A 180 -2.12 7.77 10.58
C VAL A 180 -2.16 8.78 11.70
N LEU A 181 -2.23 10.07 11.35
CA LEU A 181 -2.10 11.19 12.30
C LEU A 181 -3.36 12.06 12.40
N GLY A 182 -4.30 11.89 11.50
CA GLY A 182 -5.55 12.64 11.54
C GLY A 182 -6.50 12.31 10.40
N TYR A 183 -7.73 12.78 10.55
CA TYR A 183 -8.83 12.66 9.60
C TYR A 183 -9.03 13.98 8.86
N ILE A 184 -9.32 13.90 7.56
CA ILE A 184 -9.58 15.07 6.70
C ILE A 184 -11.08 15.22 6.46
N ARG A 185 -11.75 14.16 5.98
CA ARG A 185 -13.15 14.22 5.56
C ARG A 185 -13.78 12.83 5.39
N PRO A 186 -15.11 12.72 5.43
CA PRO A 186 -15.82 11.49 5.08
C PRO A 186 -15.68 11.16 3.59
N GLU A 187 -16.12 9.94 3.24
CA GLU A 187 -16.36 9.56 1.86
C GLU A 187 -17.41 10.49 1.22
N LEU A 188 -17.16 10.92 -0.02
CA LEU A 188 -18.04 11.82 -0.76
C LEU A 188 -18.46 11.16 -2.08
N ASP A 189 -19.74 11.32 -2.43
CA ASP A 189 -20.26 10.96 -3.74
C ASP A 189 -20.01 12.10 -4.74
N TYR A 190 -19.33 11.77 -5.83
CA TYR A 190 -18.98 12.71 -6.90
C TYR A 190 -19.83 12.50 -8.14
N VAL A 191 -20.32 13.61 -8.70
CA VAL A 191 -21.07 13.61 -9.95
C VAL A 191 -20.16 13.73 -11.19
N SER A 192 -18.89 14.06 -11.00
CA SER A 192 -17.88 14.14 -12.06
C SER A 192 -16.49 13.75 -11.55
N LEU A 193 -15.66 13.26 -12.46
CA LEU A 193 -14.25 12.93 -12.19
C LEU A 193 -13.45 14.17 -11.77
N GLU A 194 -13.77 15.33 -12.32
CA GLU A 194 -13.09 16.58 -12.00
C GLU A 194 -13.27 16.98 -10.54
N LEU A 195 -14.48 16.85 -10.00
CA LEU A 195 -14.74 17.16 -8.58
C LEU A 195 -13.99 16.20 -7.65
N LEU A 196 -13.90 14.92 -8.03
CA LEU A 196 -13.10 13.94 -7.31
C LEU A 196 -11.62 14.35 -7.29
N ILE A 197 -11.06 14.72 -8.44
CA ILE A 197 -9.66 15.17 -8.55
C ILE A 197 -9.42 16.42 -7.71
N GLN A 198 -10.32 17.40 -7.77
CA GLN A 198 -10.23 18.63 -6.99
C GLN A 198 -10.16 18.33 -5.49
N ASP A 199 -11.03 17.43 -5.01
CA ASP A 199 -11.04 17.09 -3.60
C ASP A 199 -9.82 16.27 -3.17
N ILE A 200 -9.31 15.36 -4.00
CA ILE A 200 -8.06 14.65 -3.68
C ILE A 200 -6.87 15.64 -3.63
N ASN A 201 -6.79 16.59 -4.55
CA ASN A 201 -5.72 17.59 -4.52
C ASN A 201 -5.80 18.47 -3.26
N LEU A 202 -7.00 18.83 -2.83
CA LEU A 202 -7.20 19.55 -1.57
C LEU A 202 -6.87 18.68 -0.35
N ASP A 203 -7.16 17.37 -0.38
CA ASP A 203 -6.72 16.43 0.66
C ASP A 203 -5.19 16.41 0.77
N ILE A 204 -4.49 16.38 -0.35
CA ILE A 204 -3.03 16.41 -0.42
C ILE A 204 -2.47 17.73 0.12
N GLU A 205 -3.04 18.86 -0.28
CA GLU A 205 -2.61 20.19 0.19
C GLU A 205 -2.76 20.31 1.71
N ILE A 206 -3.92 19.89 2.25
CA ILE A 206 -4.18 19.88 3.68
C ILE A 206 -3.18 18.98 4.41
N ALA A 207 -2.97 17.76 3.92
CA ALA A 207 -2.03 16.83 4.53
C ALA A 207 -0.61 17.40 4.57
N LEU A 208 -0.11 17.91 3.45
CA LEU A 208 1.23 18.52 3.38
C LEU A 208 1.38 19.71 4.35
N LYS A 209 0.35 20.56 4.44
CA LYS A 209 0.32 21.68 5.39
C LYS A 209 0.54 21.18 6.83
N TYR A 210 -0.27 20.24 7.31
CA TYR A 210 -0.16 19.76 8.70
C TYR A 210 1.09 18.93 8.94
N LEU A 211 1.47 18.04 8.01
CA LEU A 211 2.68 17.24 8.10
C LEU A 211 3.97 18.07 8.02
N SER A 212 3.92 19.35 7.65
CA SER A 212 5.07 20.25 7.71
C SER A 212 5.29 20.91 9.08
N THR A 213 4.30 20.81 9.98
CA THR A 213 4.40 21.37 11.34
C THR A 213 5.28 20.48 12.23
N GLU A 214 5.86 21.07 13.29
CA GLU A 214 6.68 20.33 14.25
C GLU A 214 5.91 19.20 14.95
N GLU A 215 4.65 19.48 15.31
CA GLU A 215 3.81 18.57 16.10
C GLU A 215 3.44 17.28 15.38
N TYR A 216 3.27 17.36 14.06
CA TYR A 216 3.06 16.19 13.20
C TYR A 216 4.40 15.64 12.68
N GLY A 217 5.36 16.50 12.36
CA GLY A 217 6.66 16.15 11.78
C GLY A 217 7.51 15.23 12.65
N LYS A 218 7.38 15.35 13.98
CA LYS A 218 8.10 14.48 14.94
C LYS A 218 7.77 12.99 14.79
N PHE A 219 6.62 12.64 14.19
CA PHE A 219 6.21 11.25 14.02
C PHE A 219 6.98 10.49 12.93
N LYS A 220 7.80 11.17 12.11
CA LYS A 220 8.66 10.52 11.13
C LYS A 220 9.65 9.54 11.78
N SER A 221 10.21 9.91 12.94
CA SER A 221 11.23 9.10 13.62
C SER A 221 10.70 7.73 14.06
N LEU A 222 9.41 7.60 14.35
CA LEU A 222 8.79 6.32 14.72
C LEU A 222 8.90 5.29 13.58
N LEU A 223 8.73 5.72 12.33
CA LEU A 223 8.88 4.83 11.18
C LEU A 223 10.35 4.49 10.90
N ASP A 224 11.27 5.42 11.17
CA ASP A 224 12.70 5.15 11.04
C ASP A 224 13.23 4.17 12.09
N ASP A 225 12.69 4.21 13.31
CA ASP A 225 13.16 3.36 14.40
C ASP A 225 12.66 1.90 14.27
N LEU A 226 11.47 1.69 13.70
CA LEU A 226 10.94 0.34 13.42
C LEU A 226 11.85 -0.47 12.47
N GLU A 227 12.45 0.17 11.48
CA GLU A 227 13.34 -0.52 10.53
C GLU A 227 14.64 -0.99 11.21
N LYS A 228 15.14 -0.22 12.19
CA LYS A 228 16.38 -0.53 12.93
C LYS A 228 16.20 -1.74 13.85
N THR A 229 15.03 -1.88 14.47
CA THR A 229 14.73 -3.00 15.37
C THR A 229 14.60 -4.34 14.65
N GLU A 230 14.18 -4.35 13.39
CA GLU A 230 14.04 -5.56 12.55
C GLU A 230 15.36 -5.98 11.85
N SER A 231 16.39 -5.15 11.98
CA SER A 231 17.72 -5.36 11.37
C SER A 231 18.81 -5.73 12.40
N SER A 232 18.45 -5.78 13.68
CA SER A 232 19.33 -6.16 14.80
C SER A 232 19.06 -7.59 15.24
#